data_AF-A0A3B0WAC4-F1
#
_entry.id   AF-A0A3B0WAC4-F1
#
_cell.length_a   1.000
_cell.length_b   1.000
_cell.length_c   1.000
_cell.angle_alpha   90.00
_cell.angle_beta   90.00
_cell.angle_gamma   90.00
#
_symmetry.space_group_name_H-M   'P 1'
#
loop_
_entity.id
_entity.type
_entity.pdbx_description
1 polymer ?
#
loop_
_entity_poly.entity_id
_entity_poly.type
_entity_poly.pdbx_seq_one_letter_code
_entity_poly.pdbx_strand_id
1 'polypeptide(L)' 'MMPAEGTYLVWLDCRALELDPAERKQLIMEKAHLYLDEGEIFGPEGEGFERINLACPRSVLAEAVERLKTAVINL' A
#
# COMPACT_ATOMS: atom_id res chain seq x y z
N MET A 1 11.96 -2.68 7.96
CA MET A 1 10.76 -3.51 7.70
C MET A 1 10.84 -4.76 8.55
N MET A 2 9.87 -4.98 9.44
CA MET A 2 9.75 -6.26 10.16
C MET A 2 9.06 -7.26 9.22
N PRO A 3 9.55 -8.49 9.06
CA PRO A 3 8.89 -9.50 8.25
C PRO A 3 7.52 -9.86 8.86
N ALA A 4 6.50 -10.01 8.03
CA ALA A 4 5.23 -10.57 8.48
C ALA A 4 5.41 -12.05 8.82
N GLU A 5 5.05 -12.46 10.04
CA GLU A 5 5.17 -13.84 10.50
C GLU A 5 3.92 -14.69 10.22
N GLY A 6 2.81 -14.06 9.84
CA GLY A 6 1.55 -14.74 9.57
C GLY A 6 0.56 -13.91 8.76
N THR A 7 -0.52 -14.57 8.36
CA THR A 7 -1.57 -14.10 7.42
C THR A 7 -1.08 -13.91 5.97
N TYR A 8 -2.03 -13.61 5.08
CA TYR A 8 -1.76 -13.21 3.70
C TYR A 8 -1.83 -11.68 3.52
N LEU A 9 -1.83 -10.91 4.63
CA LEU A 9 -2.00 -9.47 4.64
C LEU A 9 -0.70 -8.81 5.08
N VAL A 10 -0.06 -8.05 4.20
CA VAL A 10 1.17 -7.31 4.53
C VAL A 10 0.82 -5.88 4.89
N TRP A 11 1.46 -5.40 5.96
CA TRP A 11 1.37 -4.02 6.43
C TRP A 11 2.51 -3.20 5.81
N LEU A 12 2.18 -2.27 4.92
CA LEU A 12 3.13 -1.42 4.21
C LEU A 12 3.24 -0.07 4.91
N ASP A 13 4.46 0.30 5.33
CA ASP A 13 4.74 1.60 5.92
C ASP A 13 4.97 2.64 4.82
N CYS A 14 4.02 3.57 4.66
CA CYS A 14 4.05 4.62 3.65
C CYS A 14 4.44 5.99 4.23
N ARG A 15 4.81 6.09 5.51
CA ARG A 15 5.09 7.37 6.19
C ARG A 15 6.29 8.12 5.59
N ALA A 16 7.23 7.39 5.00
CA ALA A 16 8.39 7.99 4.30
C ALA A 16 8.02 8.74 3.01
N LEU A 17 6.77 8.63 2.54
CA LEU A 17 6.27 9.42 1.40
C LEU A 17 5.88 10.85 1.81
N GLU A 18 5.73 11.12 3.11
CA GLU A 18 5.34 12.44 3.65
C GLU A 18 4.02 12.99 3.07
N LEU A 19 3.12 12.09 2.65
CA LEU A 19 1.80 12.41 2.11
C LEU A 19 0.72 12.35 3.19
N ASP A 20 -0.24 13.26 3.10
CA ASP A 20 -1.47 13.15 3.90
C ASP A 20 -2.35 11.97 3.43
N PRO A 21 -3.38 11.58 4.21
CA PRO A 21 -4.24 10.45 3.84
C PRO A 21 -4.94 10.60 2.48
N ALA A 22 -5.35 11.82 2.09
CA ALA A 22 -6.02 12.06 0.82
C ALA A 22 -5.05 11.98 -0.36
N GLU A 23 -3.86 12.55 -0.22
CA GLU A 23 -2.78 12.49 -1.20
C GLU A 23 -2.30 11.03 -1.41
N ARG A 24 -2.12 10.28 -0.33
CA ARG A 24 -1.72 8.87 -0.39
C ARG A 24 -2.79 8.02 -1.07
N LYS A 25 -4.06 8.24 -0.72
CA LYS A 25 -5.19 7.59 -1.39
C LYS A 25 -5.20 7.91 -2.89
N GLN A 26 -4.97 9.17 -3.25
CA GLN A 26 -4.89 9.58 -4.66
C GLN A 26 -3.75 8.87 -5.40
N LEU A 27 -2.56 8.84 -4.81
CA LEU A 27 -1.41 8.13 -5.36
C LEU A 27 -1.72 6.65 -5.60
N ILE A 28 -2.28 5.96 -4.61
CA ILE A 28 -2.51 4.51 -4.67
C ILE A 28 -3.67 4.17 -5.61
N MET A 29 -4.80 4.84 -5.46
CA MET A 29 -6.00 4.52 -6.24
C MET A 29 -5.96 5.09 -7.66
N GLU A 30 -5.54 6.34 -7.83
CA GLU A 30 -5.62 7.01 -9.14
C GLU A 30 -4.35 6.84 -9.96
N LYS A 31 -3.16 6.88 -9.33
CA LYS A 31 -1.87 6.78 -10.06
C LYS A 31 -1.38 5.34 -10.19
N ALA A 32 -1.42 4.57 -9.09
CA ALA A 32 -1.00 3.17 -9.10
C ALA A 32 -2.12 2.20 -9.54
N HIS A 33 -3.38 2.66 -9.59
CA HIS A 33 -4.55 1.84 -9.91
C HIS A 33 -4.66 0.60 -9.01
N LEU A 34 -4.42 0.79 -7.71
CA LEU A 34 -4.51 -0.23 -6.68
C LEU A 34 -5.62 0.11 -5.69
N TYR A 35 -6.31 -0.93 -5.25
CA TYR A 35 -7.25 -0.84 -4.14
C TYR A 35 -6.66 -1.61 -2.97
N LEU A 36 -6.22 -0.87 -1.94
CA LEU A 36 -5.65 -1.40 -0.70
C LEU A 36 -6.57 -1.03 0.46
N ASP A 37 -6.38 -1.65 1.62
CA ASP A 37 -7.07 -1.17 2.82
C ASP A 37 -6.24 -0.07 3.47
N GLU A 38 -6.78 1.14 3.49
CA GLU A 38 -6.21 2.32 4.15
C GLU A 38 -6.00 2.02 5.64
N GLY A 39 -4.79 2.26 6.16
CA GLY A 39 -4.45 1.91 7.54
C GLY A 39 -5.33 2.60 8.59
N GLU A 40 -5.88 3.77 8.25
CA GLU A 40 -6.79 4.55 9.08
C GLU A 40 -8.06 3.78 9.47
N ILE A 41 -8.52 2.82 8.65
CA ILE A 41 -9.72 2.03 8.99
C ILE A 41 -9.50 1.10 10.19
N PHE A 42 -8.24 0.88 10.59
CA PHE A 42 -7.85 0.03 11.71
C PHE A 42 -7.56 0.81 13.00
N GLY A 43 -7.65 2.14 12.96
CA GLY A 43 -7.43 3.03 14.10
C GLY A 43 -6.26 4.01 13.90
N PRO A 44 -6.03 4.93 14.85
CA PRO A 44 -4.99 5.96 14.77
C PRO A 44 -3.57 5.40 14.57
N GLU A 45 -3.29 4.22 15.12
CA GLU A 45 -1.99 3.56 15.00
C GLU A 45 -1.71 3.05 13.57
N GLY A 46 -2.74 2.96 12.73
CA GLY A 46 -2.63 2.59 11.32
C GLY A 46 -2.40 3.77 10.38
N GLU A 47 -2.39 5.01 10.88
CA GLU A 47 -2.19 6.19 10.04
C GLU A 47 -0.84 6.13 9.29
N GLY A 48 -0.90 6.39 7.98
CA GLY A 48 0.28 6.32 7.11
C GLY A 48 0.68 4.89 6.70
N PHE A 49 -0.14 3.89 6.99
CA PHE A 49 0.05 2.51 6.51
C PHE A 49 -1.00 2.12 5.48
N GLU A 50 -0.67 1.08 4.71
CA GLU A 50 -1.57 0.45 3.74
C GLU A 50 -1.51 -1.07 3.89
N ARG A 51 -2.65 -1.75 3.78
CA ARG A 51 -2.71 -3.21 3.79
C ARG A 51 -2.81 -3.78 2.39
N ILE A 52 -1.86 -4.63 2.02
CA ILE A 52 -1.89 -5.37 0.75
C ILE A 52 -2.25 -6.85 0.97
N ASN A 53 -3.16 -7.34 0.13
CA ASN A 53 -3.57 -8.74 0.11
C ASN A 53 -2.69 -9.56 -0.85
N LEU A 54 -1.96 -10.54 -0.31
CA LEU A 54 -1.09 -11.46 -1.05
C LEU A 54 -1.81 -12.71 -1.60
N ALA A 55 -3.08 -12.92 -1.25
CA ALA A 55 -3.87 -14.07 -1.70
C ALA A 55 -4.36 -13.90 -3.15
N CYS A 56 -3.42 -13.70 -4.07
CA CYS A 56 -3.64 -13.57 -5.51
C CYS A 56 -2.51 -14.28 -6.28
N PRO A 57 -2.65 -14.51 -7.60
CA PRO A 57 -1.57 -15.05 -8.41
C PRO A 57 -0.31 -14.18 -8.33
N ARG A 58 0.87 -14.82 -8.33
CA ARG A 58 2.16 -14.09 -8.30
C ARG A 58 2.31 -13.05 -9.41
N SER A 59 1.76 -13.33 -10.60
CA SER A 59 1.76 -12.39 -11.73
C SER A 59 0.97 -11.11 -11.42
N VAL A 60 -0.20 -11.24 -10.78
CA VAL A 60 -1.03 -10.10 -10.39
C VAL A 60 -0.33 -9.27 -9.32
N LEU A 61 0.27 -9.92 -8.33
CA LEU A 61 1.05 -9.23 -7.29
C LEU A 61 2.26 -8.49 -7.89
N ALA A 62 3.00 -9.12 -8.80
CA ALA A 62 4.15 -8.50 -9.45
C ALA A 62 3.75 -7.25 -10.25
N GLU A 63 2.65 -7.33 -11.01
CA GLU A 63 2.11 -6.18 -11.73
C GLU A 63 1.65 -5.05 -10.78
N ALA A 64 1.00 -5.40 -9.66
CA ALA A 64 0.59 -4.42 -8.66
C ALA A 64 1.79 -3.69 -8.06
N VAL A 65 2.83 -4.42 -7.66
CA VAL A 65 4.05 -3.83 -7.09
C VAL A 65 4.77 -2.93 -8.09
N GLU A 66 4.84 -3.31 -9.38
CA GLU A 66 5.49 -2.46 -10.39
C GLU A 66 4.69 -1.17 -10.66
N ARG A 67 3.36 -1.23 -10.67
CA ARG A 67 2.52 -0.03 -10.76
C ARG A 67 2.70 0.89 -9.56
N LEU A 68 2.72 0.34 -8.34
CA LEU A 68 2.97 1.12 -7.13
C LEU A 68 4.35 1.79 -7.15
N LYS A 69 5.39 1.03 -7.49
CA LYS A 69 6.76 1.54 -7.63
C LYS A 69 6.83 2.67 -8.66
N THR A 70 6.19 2.51 -9.82
CA THR A 70 6.16 3.53 -10.87
C THR A 70 5.45 4.80 -10.38
N ALA A 71 4.32 4.68 -9.69
CA ALA A 71 3.61 5.81 -9.12
C ALA A 71 4.46 6.55 -8.07
N VAL A 72 5.16 5.82 -7.19
CA VAL A 72 6.02 6.39 -6.15
C VAL A 72 7.26 7.08 -6.72
N ILE A 73 7.90 6.51 -7.75
CA ILE A 73 9.08 7.13 -8.38
C ILE A 73 8.72 8.42 -9.14
N ASN A 74 7.47 8.54 -9.59
CA ASN A 74 6.96 9.69 -10.33
C ASN A 74 6.15 10.67 -9.46
N LEU A 75 6.23 10.55 -8.12
CA LEU A 75 5.83 11.61 -7.19
C LEU A 75 6.60 12.89 -7.50
#